data_AF-A0A109LTM3-F1
#
_entry.id   AF-A0A109LTM3-F1
#
_cell.length_a   1.000
_cell.length_b   1.000
_cell.length_c   1.000
_cell.angle_alpha   90.00
_cell.angle_beta   90.00
_cell.angle_gamma   90.00
#
_symmetry.space_group_name_H-M   'P 1'
#
loop_
_entity.id
_entity.type
_entity.pdbx_description
1 polymer ?
#
loop_
_entity_poly.entity_id
_entity_poly.type
_entity_poly.pdbx_seq_one_letter_code
_entity_poly.pdbx_strand_id
1 'polypeptide(L)' 'MARPFDSNDRTAGYDFSDFAQEFLRRNSAYRQQYARIAGASGFDAQSPACRRMARSWGLEFPD' A
#
# COMPACT_ATOMS: atom_id res chain seq x y z
N MET A 1 -30.63 -23.14 -23.28
CA MET A 1 -30.80 -21.75 -22.83
C MET A 1 -29.50 -21.30 -22.18
N ALA A 2 -28.71 -20.44 -22.85
CA ALA A 2 -27.48 -19.87 -22.33
C ALA A 2 -27.83 -18.76 -21.31
N ARG A 3 -27.20 -18.77 -20.13
CA ARG A 3 -27.44 -17.76 -19.10
C ARG A 3 -26.87 -16.41 -19.55
N PRO A 4 -27.60 -15.30 -19.35
CA PRO A 4 -27.24 -14.00 -19.87
C PRO A 4 -26.26 -13.27 -18.95
N PHE A 5 -25.37 -12.49 -19.59
CA PHE A 5 -24.50 -11.46 -19.01
C PHE A 5 -23.54 -11.91 -17.90
N ASP A 6 -22.34 -12.29 -18.35
CA ASP A 6 -21.11 -12.18 -17.56
C ASP A 6 -20.77 -10.69 -17.39
N SER A 7 -21.43 -10.04 -16.43
CA SER A 7 -21.22 -8.62 -16.10
C SER A 7 -20.11 -8.42 -15.06
N ASN A 8 -19.39 -9.46 -14.65
CA ASN A 8 -18.57 -9.39 -13.43
C ASN A 8 -17.08 -9.04 -13.66
N ASP A 9 -16.64 -8.81 -14.89
CA ASP A 9 -15.22 -8.57 -15.21
C ASP A 9 -14.82 -7.08 -15.28
N ARG A 10 -15.78 -6.15 -15.23
CA ARG A 10 -15.49 -4.72 -15.49
C ARG A 10 -14.90 -3.95 -14.30
N THR A 11 -14.86 -4.55 -13.12
CA THR A 11 -14.32 -3.92 -11.90
C THR A 11 -13.06 -4.57 -11.36
N ALA A 12 -12.62 -5.71 -11.93
CA ALA A 12 -11.40 -6.39 -11.51
C ALA A 12 -10.12 -5.57 -11.80
N GLY A 13 -10.18 -4.62 -12.73
CA GLY A 13 -9.06 -3.73 -13.10
C GLY A 13 -8.93 -2.45 -12.27
N TYR A 14 -9.82 -2.21 -11.30
CA TYR A 14 -9.69 -1.10 -10.35
C TYR A 14 -9.16 -1.61 -9.02
N ASP A 15 -8.01 -2.28 -9.04
CA ASP A 15 -7.27 -2.57 -7.82
C ASP A 15 -6.74 -1.24 -7.27
N PHE A 16 -7.57 -0.59 -6.44
CA PHE A 16 -7.33 0.73 -5.85
C PHE A 16 -6.10 0.78 -4.92
N SER A 17 -5.39 -0.35 -4.77
CA SER A 17 -4.10 -0.45 -4.11
C SER A 17 -3.10 0.60 -4.66
N ASP A 18 -3.08 0.81 -5.97
CA ASP A 18 -2.22 1.84 -6.59
C ASP A 18 -2.67 3.27 -6.25
N PHE A 19 -3.98 3.49 -6.05
CA PHE A 19 -4.51 4.83 -5.74
C PHE A 19 -4.12 5.29 -4.33
N ALA A 20 -4.23 4.41 -3.34
CA ALA A 20 -3.75 4.68 -1.99
C ALA A 20 -2.22 4.89 -1.97
N GLN A 21 -1.48 4.09 -2.75
CA GLN A 21 -0.04 4.25 -2.88
C GLN A 21 0.37 5.56 -3.57
N GLU A 22 -0.41 6.07 -4.52
CA GLU A 22 -0.12 7.36 -5.16
C GLU A 22 -0.20 8.55 -4.18
N PHE A 23 -1.12 8.53 -3.21
CA PHE A 23 -1.13 9.54 -2.13
C PHE A 23 0.13 9.48 -1.29
N LEU A 24 0.56 8.28 -0.91
CA LEU A 24 1.79 8.09 -0.14
C LEU A 24 3.02 8.53 -0.93
N ARG A 25 3.07 8.22 -2.23
CA ARG A 25 4.20 8.55 -3.12
C ARG A 25 4.38 10.06 -3.30
N ARG A 26 3.28 10.82 -3.23
CA ARG A 26 3.26 12.29 -3.32
C ARG A 26 3.41 12.98 -1.96
N ASN A 27 3.22 12.27 -0.85
CA ASN A 27 3.30 12.84 0.50
C ASN A 27 4.77 12.98 0.96
N SER A 28 5.23 14.22 1.18
CA SER A 28 6.61 14.51 1.57
C SER A 28 6.95 14.00 2.97
N ALA A 29 5.99 14.00 3.92
CA ALA A 29 6.19 13.49 5.27
C ALA A 29 6.36 11.97 5.27
N TYR A 30 5.54 11.25 4.51
CA TYR A 30 5.69 9.81 4.31
C TYR A 30 7.08 9.48 3.73
N ARG A 31 7.48 10.18 2.66
CA ARG A 31 8.79 9.98 2.02
C ARG A 31 9.96 10.20 2.97
N GLN A 32 9.90 11.24 3.81
CA GLN A 32 10.95 11.53 4.79
C GLN A 32 11.03 10.45 5.87
N GLN A 33 9.89 9.99 6.38
CA GLN A 33 9.85 8.90 7.36
C GLN A 33 10.35 7.58 6.76
N TYR A 34 9.92 7.25 5.55
CA TYR A 34 10.37 6.08 4.82
C TYR A 34 11.89 6.13 4.58
N ALA A 35 12.42 7.26 4.10
CA ALA A 35 13.87 7.43 3.88
C ALA A 35 14.68 7.30 5.18
N ARG A 36 14.16 7.81 6.30
CA ARG A 36 14.80 7.70 7.61
C ARG A 36 14.89 6.24 8.08
N ILE A 37 13.85 5.45 7.85
CA ILE A 37 13.82 4.03 8.24
C ILE A 37 14.67 3.19 7.29
N ALA A 38 14.50 3.36 5.97
CA ALA A 38 15.23 2.60 4.96
C ALA A 38 16.75 2.91 4.98
N GLY A 39 17.14 4.15 5.26
CA GLY A 39 18.54 4.56 5.31
C GLY A 39 19.30 4.11 6.56
N ALA A 40 18.62 3.79 7.66
CA ALA A 40 19.26 3.47 8.93
C ALA A 40 19.73 2.00 9.03
N SER A 41 19.06 1.06 8.35
CA SER A 41 19.33 -0.38 8.53
C SER A 41 18.99 -1.24 7.30
N GLY A 42 18.67 -0.61 6.16
CA GLY A 42 17.91 -1.27 5.10
C GLY A 42 16.43 -1.34 5.47
N PHE A 43 15.56 -1.35 4.47
CA PHE A 43 14.13 -1.47 4.70
C PHE A 43 13.79 -2.90 5.11
N ASP A 44 13.41 -3.08 6.38
CA ASP A 44 12.82 -4.32 6.89
C ASP A 44 11.36 -4.07 7.25
N ALA A 45 10.44 -4.62 6.44
CA ALA A 45 8.99 -4.53 6.64
C ALA A 45 8.54 -5.17 7.97
N GLN A 46 9.30 -6.13 8.48
CA GLN A 46 9.00 -6.83 9.72
C GLN A 46 9.53 -6.09 10.95
N SER A 47 10.42 -5.12 10.76
CA SER A 47 10.97 -4.35 11.87
C SER A 47 9.86 -3.60 12.64
N PRO A 48 9.96 -3.50 13.97
CA PRO A 48 9.00 -2.75 14.78
C PRO A 48 8.90 -1.27 14.38
N ALA A 49 9.99 -0.69 13.85
CA ALA A 49 10.00 0.67 13.35
C ALA A 49 9.14 0.82 12.08
N CYS A 50 9.28 -0.11 11.12
CA CYS A 50 8.53 -0.08 9.87
C CYS A 50 7.04 -0.36 10.10
N ARG A 51 6.69 -1.36 10.93
CA ARG A 51 5.29 -1.65 11.30
C ARG A 51 4.62 -0.47 12.03
N ARG A 52 5.33 0.25 12.90
CA ARG A 52 4.80 1.46 13.57
C ARG A 52 4.57 2.60 12.60
N MET A 53 5.51 2.85 11.69
CA MET A 53 5.34 3.85 10.63
C MET A 53 4.13 3.50 9.77
N ALA A 54 4.05 2.28 9.25
CA ALA A 54 2.97 1.80 8.39
C ALA A 54 1.58 2.03 9.03
N ARG A 55 1.40 1.64 10.30
CA ARG A 55 0.14 1.86 11.04
C ARG A 55 -0.27 3.33 11.13
N SER A 56 0.69 4.25 11.26
CA SER A 56 0.38 5.70 11.30
C SER A 56 -0.16 6.24 9.97
N TRP A 57 0.11 5.54 8.86
CA TRP A 57 -0.38 5.85 7.52
C TRP A 57 -1.58 4.98 7.10
N GLY A 58 -2.13 4.17 8.01
CA GLY A 58 -3.21 3.23 7.70
C GLY A 58 -2.77 2.03 6.85
N LEU A 59 -1.48 1.75 6.81
CA LEU A 59 -0.92 0.59 6.09
C LEU A 59 -0.81 -0.61 7.02
N GLU A 60 -1.13 -1.78 6.48
CA GLU A 60 -1.00 -3.06 7.14
C GLU A 60 -0.17 -4.00 6.25
N PHE A 61 0.74 -4.75 6.88
CA PHE A 61 1.47 -5.82 6.20
C PHE A 61 0.86 -7.14 6.64
N PRO A 62 0.54 -8.06 5.70
CA PRO A 62 0.12 -9.41 6.07
C PRO A 62 1.25 -10.10 6.86
N ASP A 63 0.86 -10.89 7.85
CA ASP A 63 1.79 -11.71 8.65
C ASP A 63 2.30 -12.92 7.88
#